data_AF-A0AAJ0E346-F1
#
_entry.id   AF-A0AAJ0E346-F1
#
_cell.length_a   1.000
_cell.length_b   1.000
_cell.length_c   1.000
_cell.angle_alpha   90.00
_cell.angle_beta   90.00
_cell.angle_gamma   90.00
#
_symmetry.space_group_name_H-M   'P 1'
#
loop_
_entity.id
_entity.type
_entity.pdbx_description
1 polymer ?
#
loop_
_entity_poly.entity_id
_entity_poly.type
_entity_poly.pdbx_seq_one_letter_code
_entity_poly.pdbx_strand_id
1 'polypeptide(L)'
;MAGFEFSAFDDELVLAAPFVPDLTGGADVFLAQANFVNGGCILATGFHHSASDATGMVMAMRAWSEHCRNLAHPDTNVCSWLAPESFNRTLLERLWSKTPAKAVAKIPCHTWGFLGFQPPDAEEETATAAAPPAAPLRTMESSIFYISPDNFKKLKKDVLDDSHDGTGLSANDTLLAVFWRGLMKARYKAAIASGQPAPADEVSYLESPVDGRTDFDPELPSSYAGNLVIVNKVPMRVAELASPSTSLRDVALQIRAQAAKVNPGLVKDAFTLMREVPDYTKLKLAFTRLDGFDVMITSVLLLPLDKINFGDYVFSNDGKPESLRPLMDAFNANFRLCMVLPMKSHGGIELLISLFADEMEQLLADEEFAMYAAFCCH
;
A
#
# COMPACT_ATOMS: atom_id res chain seq x y z
N MET A 1 -20.37 -12.71 -4.84
CA MET A 1 -18.94 -12.42 -4.63
C MET A 1 -18.23 -12.65 -5.95
N ALA A 2 -17.42 -11.70 -6.42
CA ALA A 2 -16.56 -11.94 -7.57
C ALA A 2 -15.46 -12.92 -7.14
N GLY A 3 -15.48 -14.13 -7.69
CA GLY A 3 -14.63 -15.27 -7.33
C GLY A 3 -13.25 -15.17 -7.96
N PHE A 4 -12.35 -14.47 -7.28
CA PHE A 4 -10.96 -14.32 -7.68
C PHE A 4 -10.09 -14.61 -6.47
N GLU A 5 -9.93 -15.90 -6.21
CA GLU A 5 -9.16 -16.47 -5.11
C GLU A 5 -7.66 -16.42 -5.49
N PHE A 6 -6.78 -15.99 -4.58
CA PHE A 6 -5.36 -15.82 -4.91
C PHE A 6 -4.68 -17.16 -5.17
N SER A 7 -5.16 -18.22 -4.51
CA SER A 7 -4.69 -19.58 -4.74
C SER A 7 -5.18 -20.22 -6.05
N ALA A 8 -5.99 -19.52 -6.86
CA ALA A 8 -6.56 -20.08 -8.10
C ALA A 8 -5.53 -20.28 -9.23
N PHE A 9 -4.44 -19.51 -9.24
CA PHE A 9 -3.38 -19.60 -10.24
C PHE A 9 -2.10 -18.90 -9.75
N ASP A 10 -0.95 -19.32 -10.29
CA ASP A 10 0.33 -18.63 -10.07
C ASP A 10 0.34 -17.28 -10.80
N ASP A 11 0.93 -16.25 -10.21
CA ASP A 11 0.98 -14.90 -10.79
C ASP A 11 1.63 -14.89 -12.19
N GLU A 12 2.67 -15.73 -12.38
CA GLU A 12 3.38 -15.85 -13.66
C GLU A 12 2.47 -16.34 -14.81
N LEU A 13 1.36 -17.04 -14.49
CA LEU A 13 0.41 -17.49 -15.50
C LEU A 13 -0.34 -16.31 -16.12
N VAL A 14 -0.70 -15.30 -15.31
CA VAL A 14 -1.49 -14.15 -15.77
C VAL A 14 -0.64 -12.99 -16.24
N LEU A 15 0.60 -12.86 -15.73
CA LEU A 15 1.57 -11.89 -16.20
C LEU A 15 3.00 -12.36 -15.87
N ALA A 16 3.71 -12.85 -16.89
CA ALA A 16 5.12 -13.21 -16.75
C ALA A 16 6.00 -11.93 -16.71
N ALA A 17 6.29 -11.44 -15.50
CA ALA A 17 7.15 -10.29 -15.28
C ALA A 17 8.07 -10.52 -14.06
N PRO A 18 9.35 -10.14 -14.12
CA PRO A 18 10.24 -10.27 -12.97
C PRO A 18 9.83 -9.30 -11.87
N PHE A 19 9.78 -9.77 -10.62
CA PHE A 19 9.53 -8.90 -9.46
C PHE A 19 10.58 -7.81 -9.29
N VAL A 20 11.86 -8.16 -9.52
CA VAL A 20 12.98 -7.23 -9.59
C VAL A 20 13.55 -7.27 -11.01
N PRO A 21 13.30 -6.25 -11.85
CA PRO A 21 13.79 -6.23 -13.22
C PRO A 21 15.30 -5.93 -13.28
N ASP A 22 15.97 -6.41 -14.32
CA ASP A 22 17.35 -6.05 -14.61
C ASP A 22 17.43 -4.63 -15.20
N LEU A 23 17.89 -3.68 -14.39
CA LEU A 23 18.03 -2.28 -14.82
C LEU A 23 19.21 -2.08 -15.79
N THR A 24 20.17 -3.01 -15.86
CA THR A 24 21.36 -2.87 -16.72
C THR A 24 21.03 -3.18 -18.19
N GLY A 25 20.20 -4.21 -18.43
CA GLY A 25 19.65 -4.55 -19.75
C GLY A 25 18.49 -3.65 -20.19
N GLY A 26 17.99 -2.79 -19.31
CA GLY A 26 16.76 -2.03 -19.49
C GLY A 26 15.55 -2.77 -18.93
N ALA A 27 14.59 -2.01 -18.39
CA ALA A 27 13.39 -2.56 -17.77
C ALA A 27 12.12 -1.94 -18.36
N ASP A 28 11.10 -2.77 -18.60
CA ASP A 28 9.81 -2.31 -19.07
C ASP A 28 9.11 -1.46 -18.00
N VAL A 29 8.65 -0.28 -18.40
CA VAL A 29 7.89 0.62 -17.51
C VAL A 29 6.46 0.11 -17.31
N PHE A 30 5.89 -0.51 -18.35
CA PHE A 30 4.53 -1.01 -18.38
C PHE A 30 4.47 -2.31 -19.19
N LEU A 31 3.83 -3.32 -18.60
CA LEU A 31 3.51 -4.60 -19.22
C LEU A 31 2.01 -4.85 -19.07
N ALA A 32 1.40 -5.49 -20.05
CA ALA A 32 0.00 -5.89 -19.95
C ALA A 32 -0.26 -7.21 -20.67
N GLN A 33 -1.15 -8.01 -20.10
CA GLN A 33 -1.59 -9.28 -20.65
C GLN A 33 -3.09 -9.42 -20.44
N ALA A 34 -3.81 -9.73 -21.52
CA ALA A 34 -5.23 -10.07 -21.47
C ALA A 34 -5.36 -11.59 -21.42
N ASN A 35 -5.94 -12.11 -20.34
CA ASN A 35 -6.15 -13.54 -20.13
C ASN A 35 -7.63 -13.86 -20.24
N PHE A 36 -8.04 -14.50 -21.32
CA PHE A 36 -9.45 -14.86 -21.54
C PHE A 36 -9.82 -16.10 -20.74
N VAL A 37 -10.91 -15.99 -19.97
CA VAL A 37 -11.47 -17.06 -19.14
C VAL A 37 -12.92 -17.30 -19.52
N ASN A 38 -13.49 -18.42 -19.07
CA ASN A 38 -14.91 -18.70 -19.29
C ASN A 38 -15.77 -17.61 -18.66
N GLY A 39 -16.42 -16.80 -19.50
CA GLY A 39 -17.31 -15.72 -19.08
C GLY A 39 -16.61 -14.39 -18.78
N GLY A 40 -15.32 -14.22 -19.07
CA GLY A 40 -14.64 -12.95 -18.77
C GLY A 40 -13.22 -12.81 -19.31
N CYS A 41 -12.56 -11.74 -18.87
CA CYS A 41 -11.16 -11.43 -19.17
C CYS A 41 -10.48 -10.90 -17.92
N ILE A 42 -9.27 -11.39 -17.64
CA ILE A 42 -8.39 -10.86 -16.62
C ILE A 42 -7.36 -10.01 -17.34
N LEU A 43 -7.45 -8.69 -17.16
CA LEU A 43 -6.43 -7.78 -17.65
C LEU A 43 -5.37 -7.60 -16.55
N ALA A 44 -4.25 -8.29 -16.69
CA ALA A 44 -3.12 -8.17 -15.79
C ALA A 44 -2.16 -7.10 -16.31
N THR A 45 -1.67 -6.24 -15.41
CA THR A 45 -0.75 -5.17 -15.76
C THR A 45 0.39 -5.06 -14.77
N GLY A 46 1.60 -4.92 -15.26
CA GLY A 46 2.81 -4.68 -14.48
C GLY A 46 3.30 -3.27 -14.72
N PHE A 47 3.64 -2.56 -13.64
CA PHE A 47 4.23 -1.23 -13.71
C PHE A 47 5.55 -1.24 -12.95
N HIS A 48 6.60 -0.69 -13.57
CA HIS A 48 7.85 -0.47 -12.84
C HIS A 48 7.60 0.57 -11.74
N HIS A 49 7.72 0.19 -10.47
CA HIS A 49 7.27 1.06 -9.38
C HIS A 49 8.07 2.37 -9.29
N SER A 50 9.37 2.40 -9.66
CA SER A 50 10.11 3.68 -9.77
C SER A 50 9.57 4.65 -10.82
N ALA A 51 8.67 4.18 -11.71
CA ALA A 51 8.03 5.01 -12.71
C ALA A 51 6.72 5.64 -12.26
N SER A 52 5.94 4.92 -11.47
CA SER A 52 4.60 5.34 -11.09
C SER A 52 4.22 4.73 -9.73
N ASP A 53 3.52 5.50 -8.91
CA ASP A 53 2.83 4.97 -7.73
C ASP A 53 1.41 4.49 -8.11
N ALA A 54 0.68 3.91 -7.18
CA ALA A 54 -0.65 3.35 -7.46
C ALA A 54 -1.63 4.39 -8.05
N THR A 55 -1.58 5.65 -7.61
CA THR A 55 -2.37 6.75 -8.19
C THR A 55 -2.00 6.96 -9.65
N GLY A 56 -0.71 7.05 -9.96
CA GLY A 56 -0.21 7.22 -11.32
C GLY A 56 -0.51 6.02 -12.23
N MET A 57 -0.47 4.79 -11.70
CA MET A 57 -0.86 3.58 -12.43
C MET A 57 -2.32 3.66 -12.86
N VAL A 58 -3.22 4.11 -11.98
CA VAL A 58 -4.64 4.29 -12.33
C VAL A 58 -4.82 5.39 -13.37
N MET A 59 -4.04 6.49 -13.32
CA MET A 59 -4.07 7.52 -14.36
C MET A 59 -3.64 6.96 -15.72
N ALA A 60 -2.57 6.16 -15.75
CA ALA A 60 -2.09 5.51 -16.97
C ALA A 60 -3.14 4.53 -17.53
N MET A 61 -3.74 3.69 -16.67
CA MET A 61 -4.80 2.75 -17.06
C MET A 61 -6.06 3.45 -17.57
N ARG A 62 -6.45 4.55 -16.94
CA ARG A 62 -7.57 5.38 -17.41
C ARG A 62 -7.29 5.91 -18.80
N ALA A 63 -6.13 6.54 -19.02
CA ALA A 63 -5.75 7.06 -20.31
C ALA A 63 -5.71 5.96 -21.38
N TRP A 64 -5.14 4.81 -21.06
CA TRP A 64 -5.10 3.65 -21.95
C TRP A 64 -6.52 3.20 -22.35
N SER A 65 -7.42 3.07 -21.37
CA SER A 65 -8.80 2.64 -21.62
C SER A 65 -9.58 3.64 -22.50
N GLU A 66 -9.37 4.95 -22.33
CA GLU A 66 -9.97 5.98 -23.18
C GLU A 66 -9.45 5.93 -24.61
N HIS A 67 -8.15 5.71 -24.81
CA HIS A 67 -7.58 5.48 -26.14
C HIS A 67 -8.13 4.21 -26.79
N CYS A 68 -8.33 3.13 -26.04
CA CYS A 68 -8.97 1.91 -26.56
C CYS A 68 -10.39 2.18 -27.04
N ARG A 69 -11.22 2.88 -26.25
CA ARG A 69 -12.59 3.25 -26.66
C ARG A 69 -12.59 4.14 -27.91
N ASN A 70 -11.62 5.03 -28.01
CA ASN A 70 -11.47 5.93 -29.15
C ASN A 70 -11.22 5.20 -30.48
N LEU A 71 -10.65 3.99 -30.45
CA LEU A 71 -10.48 3.17 -31.65
C LEU A 71 -11.82 2.71 -32.24
N ALA A 72 -12.81 2.47 -31.39
CA ALA A 72 -14.16 2.08 -31.81
C ALA A 72 -15.04 3.30 -32.10
N HIS A 73 -14.90 4.36 -31.30
CA HIS A 73 -15.69 5.59 -31.39
C HIS A 73 -14.77 6.81 -31.37
N PRO A 74 -14.29 7.27 -32.55
CA PRO A 74 -13.37 8.40 -32.61
C PRO A 74 -13.97 9.68 -32.02
N ASP A 75 -13.25 10.25 -31.06
CA ASP A 75 -13.47 11.52 -30.38
C ASP A 75 -12.18 12.35 -30.49
N THR A 76 -12.31 13.65 -30.68
CA THR A 76 -11.18 14.58 -30.71
C THR A 76 -10.67 14.95 -29.32
N ASN A 77 -11.43 14.65 -28.25
CA ASN A 77 -11.16 15.08 -26.87
C ASN A 77 -10.77 13.93 -25.92
N VAL A 78 -10.06 12.91 -26.44
CA VAL A 78 -9.53 11.80 -25.65
C VAL A 78 -8.62 12.33 -24.54
N CYS A 79 -8.76 11.81 -23.31
CA CYS A 79 -7.93 12.20 -22.18
C CYS A 79 -7.99 13.71 -21.86
N SER A 80 -9.11 14.40 -22.10
CA SER A 80 -9.26 15.84 -21.83
C SER A 80 -9.03 16.26 -20.35
N TRP A 81 -9.07 15.30 -19.43
CA TRP A 81 -8.74 15.47 -18.00
C TRP A 81 -7.24 15.41 -17.69
N LEU A 82 -6.42 14.89 -18.62
CA LEU A 82 -5.00 14.67 -18.42
C LEU A 82 -4.24 15.96 -18.69
N ALA A 83 -3.64 16.54 -17.65
CA ALA A 83 -2.79 17.71 -17.83
C ALA A 83 -1.58 17.36 -18.72
N PRO A 84 -1.13 18.26 -19.63
CA PRO A 84 -0.01 17.98 -20.55
C PRO A 84 1.28 17.53 -19.86
N GLU A 85 1.50 17.98 -18.62
CA GLU A 85 2.72 17.67 -17.85
C GLU A 85 2.57 16.48 -16.91
N SER A 86 1.47 15.75 -16.97
CA SER A 86 1.17 14.63 -16.06
C SER A 86 2.23 13.54 -16.06
N PHE A 87 2.90 13.33 -17.20
CA PHE A 87 3.98 12.34 -17.34
C PHE A 87 5.38 12.98 -17.33
N ASN A 88 5.47 14.30 -17.13
CA ASN A 88 6.75 15.01 -17.10
C ASN A 88 7.36 14.99 -15.70
N ARG A 89 8.32 14.10 -15.44
CA ARG A 89 8.96 13.98 -14.12
C ARG A 89 9.80 15.20 -13.71
N THR A 90 10.21 16.02 -14.67
CA THR A 90 10.92 17.28 -14.37
C THR A 90 10.01 18.33 -13.72
N LEU A 91 8.69 18.10 -13.74
CA LEU A 91 7.69 18.94 -13.07
C LEU A 91 7.97 19.07 -11.58
N LEU A 92 8.28 17.96 -10.88
CA LEU A 92 8.55 18.02 -9.44
C LEU A 92 9.76 18.91 -9.11
N GLU A 93 10.87 18.74 -9.85
CA GLU A 93 12.07 19.57 -9.69
C GLU A 93 11.75 21.06 -9.92
N ARG A 94 10.99 21.37 -10.98
CA ARG A 94 10.63 22.75 -11.32
C ARG A 94 9.75 23.38 -10.25
N LEU A 95 8.77 22.66 -9.73
CA LEU A 95 7.87 23.13 -8.67
C LEU A 95 8.64 23.30 -7.34
N TRP A 96 9.48 22.33 -6.98
CA TRP A 96 10.34 22.39 -5.80
C TRP A 96 11.29 23.61 -5.83
N SER A 97 11.88 23.90 -6.99
CA SER A 97 12.83 25.00 -7.19
C SER A 97 12.23 26.41 -7.04
N LYS A 98 10.89 26.54 -6.97
CA LYS A 98 10.21 27.84 -6.77
C LYS A 98 10.48 28.45 -5.40
N THR A 99 10.81 27.62 -4.41
CA THR A 99 11.07 28.06 -3.04
C THR A 99 12.46 27.61 -2.61
N PRO A 100 13.26 28.46 -1.92
CA PRO A 100 14.59 28.06 -1.46
C PRO A 100 14.52 26.80 -0.60
N ALA A 101 15.27 25.77 -0.99
CA ALA A 101 15.34 24.54 -0.25
C ALA A 101 16.07 24.74 1.09
N LYS A 102 15.63 23.99 2.10
CA LYS A 102 16.28 23.95 3.40
C LYS A 102 17.58 23.15 3.29
N ALA A 103 18.66 23.63 3.91
CA ALA A 103 19.90 22.86 3.95
C ALA A 103 19.67 21.49 4.63
N VAL A 104 20.17 20.41 4.04
CA VAL A 104 20.00 19.02 4.53
C VAL A 104 20.31 18.89 6.03
N ALA A 105 21.40 19.51 6.50
CA ALA A 105 21.79 19.51 7.91
C ALA A 105 20.76 20.12 8.88
N LYS A 106 19.78 20.88 8.39
CA LYS A 106 18.68 21.46 9.18
C LYS A 106 17.41 20.61 9.11
N ILE A 107 17.33 19.62 8.21
CA ILE A 107 16.17 18.75 8.07
C ILE A 107 16.25 17.69 9.19
N PRO A 108 15.18 17.49 9.99
CA PRO A 108 15.20 16.49 11.05
C PRO A 108 15.47 15.08 10.51
N CYS A 109 16.37 14.34 11.15
CA CYS A 109 16.74 12.98 10.72
C CYS A 109 15.54 12.02 10.62
N HIS A 110 14.52 12.19 11.48
CA HIS A 110 13.30 11.37 11.44
C HIS A 110 12.51 11.50 10.13
N THR A 111 12.77 12.52 9.29
CA THR A 111 12.15 12.69 7.97
C THR A 111 12.46 11.51 7.04
N TRP A 112 13.59 10.82 7.22
CA TRP A 112 13.91 9.58 6.49
C TRP A 112 12.86 8.48 6.69
N GLY A 113 12.27 8.40 7.89
CA GLY A 113 11.18 7.46 8.18
C GLY A 113 9.92 7.71 7.34
N PHE A 114 9.74 8.94 6.82
CA PHE A 114 8.65 9.29 5.92
C PHE A 114 8.97 9.01 4.44
N LEU A 115 10.22 8.65 4.13
CA LEU A 115 10.66 8.25 2.79
C LEU A 115 10.75 6.73 2.65
N GLY A 116 10.59 5.96 3.74
CA GLY A 116 10.77 4.51 3.72
C GLY A 116 12.23 4.07 3.59
N PHE A 117 13.20 4.96 3.85
CA PHE A 117 14.62 4.65 3.81
C PHE A 117 15.26 4.81 5.19
N GLN A 118 16.33 4.05 5.42
CA GLN A 118 17.22 4.29 6.54
C GLN A 118 18.04 5.57 6.25
N PRO A 119 18.34 6.40 7.27
CA PRO A 119 19.29 7.49 7.11
C PRO A 119 20.64 6.96 6.58
N PRO A 120 21.30 7.63 5.62
CA PRO A 120 22.55 7.16 5.02
C PRO A 120 23.70 6.89 6.01
N ASP A 121 23.71 7.59 7.15
CA ASP A 121 24.73 7.47 8.21
C ASP A 121 24.25 6.64 9.41
N ALA A 122 23.11 5.95 9.31
CA ALA A 122 22.67 5.06 10.38
C ALA A 122 23.69 3.92 10.53
N GLU A 123 24.20 3.72 11.76
CA GLU A 123 25.08 2.60 12.07
C GLU A 123 24.41 1.30 11.61
N GLU A 124 25.19 0.43 10.95
CA GLU A 124 24.70 -0.89 10.58
C GLU A 124 24.33 -1.63 11.86
N GLU A 125 23.03 -1.77 12.14
CA GLU A 125 22.60 -2.95 12.87
C GLU A 125 23.15 -4.13 12.08
N THR A 126 24.02 -4.90 12.72
CA THR A 126 24.75 -6.04 12.16
C THR A 126 23.80 -7.17 11.78
N ALA A 127 22.88 -6.91 10.85
CA ALA A 127 22.30 -7.93 10.01
C ALA A 127 23.29 -8.09 8.87
N THR A 128 24.15 -9.11 8.99
CA THR A 128 24.98 -9.56 7.88
C THR A 128 24.12 -9.59 6.62
N ALA A 129 24.50 -8.80 5.62
CA ALA A 129 23.98 -8.89 4.26
C ALA A 129 24.41 -10.23 3.66
N ALA A 130 23.88 -11.32 4.22
CA ALA A 130 23.83 -12.58 3.51
C ALA A 130 22.94 -12.33 2.30
N ALA A 131 23.39 -12.78 1.12
CA ALA A 131 22.53 -12.82 -0.05
C ALA A 131 21.19 -13.47 0.37
N PRO A 132 20.04 -12.90 -0.02
CA PRO A 132 18.76 -13.52 0.30
C PRO A 132 18.83 -15.00 -0.13
N PRO A 133 18.38 -15.95 0.71
CA PRO A 133 18.41 -17.35 0.33
C PRO A 133 17.66 -17.53 -0.99
N ALA A 134 18.15 -18.44 -1.85
CA ALA A 134 17.61 -18.66 -3.19
C ALA A 134 16.11 -19.06 -3.20
N ALA A 135 15.57 -19.45 -2.04
CA ALA A 135 14.15 -19.60 -1.78
C ALA A 135 13.85 -19.16 -0.33
N PRO A 136 12.68 -18.56 -0.05
CA PRO A 136 12.29 -18.20 1.31
C PRO A 136 12.12 -19.47 2.16
N LEU A 137 12.57 -19.42 3.42
CA LEU A 137 12.45 -20.54 4.38
C LEU A 137 10.98 -20.92 4.66
N ARG A 138 10.08 -19.94 4.55
CA ARG A 138 8.62 -20.07 4.59
C ARG A 138 8.01 -18.96 3.73
N THR A 139 6.86 -19.23 3.13
CA THR A 139 6.10 -18.27 2.31
C THR A 139 4.76 -17.98 2.98
N MET A 140 4.30 -16.72 2.92
CA MET A 140 2.99 -16.35 3.42
C MET A 140 1.88 -16.79 2.45
N GLU A 141 0.66 -16.92 2.97
CA GLU A 141 -0.53 -17.08 2.15
C GLU A 141 -1.37 -15.81 2.23
N SER A 142 -1.84 -15.34 1.07
CA SER A 142 -2.78 -14.23 0.99
C SER A 142 -4.19 -14.74 1.25
N SER A 143 -5.02 -13.92 1.88
CA SER A 143 -6.43 -14.24 2.11
C SER A 143 -7.28 -12.98 2.12
N ILE A 144 -8.55 -13.13 1.77
CA ILE A 144 -9.52 -12.04 1.82
C ILE A 144 -10.37 -12.12 3.09
N PHE A 145 -10.43 -11.00 3.80
CA PHE A 145 -11.40 -10.75 4.85
C PHE A 145 -12.33 -9.63 4.42
N TYR A 146 -13.59 -9.69 4.85
CA TYR A 146 -14.62 -8.72 4.48
C TYR A 146 -15.20 -8.04 5.72
N ILE A 147 -15.20 -6.71 5.71
CA ILE A 147 -15.92 -5.87 6.66
C ILE A 147 -17.18 -5.37 5.97
N SER A 148 -18.34 -5.83 6.43
CA SER A 148 -19.64 -5.36 5.93
C SER A 148 -19.87 -3.87 6.24
N PRO A 149 -20.77 -3.18 5.53
CA PRO A 149 -21.13 -1.80 5.86
C PRO A 149 -21.55 -1.60 7.33
N ASP A 150 -22.30 -2.57 7.89
CA ASP A 150 -22.75 -2.54 9.28
C ASP A 150 -21.59 -2.76 10.26
N ASN A 151 -20.69 -3.71 9.97
CA ASN A 151 -19.50 -3.93 10.78
C ASN A 151 -18.55 -2.72 10.73
N PHE A 152 -18.42 -2.07 9.57
CA PHE A 152 -17.62 -0.86 9.46
C PHE A 152 -18.25 0.31 10.22
N LYS A 153 -19.58 0.44 10.19
CA LYS A 153 -20.29 1.43 11.00
C LYS A 153 -20.09 1.16 12.50
N LYS A 154 -20.14 -0.11 12.92
CA LYS A 154 -19.85 -0.53 14.30
C LYS A 154 -18.40 -0.19 14.68
N LEU A 155 -17.42 -0.58 13.86
CA LEU A 155 -16.00 -0.26 14.08
C LEU A 155 -15.78 1.24 14.26
N LYS A 156 -16.37 2.05 13.37
CA LYS A 156 -16.28 3.50 13.49
C LYS A 156 -16.89 4.00 14.79
N LYS A 157 -18.03 3.47 15.24
CA LYS A 157 -18.65 3.87 16.51
C LYS A 157 -17.80 3.47 17.71
N ASP A 158 -17.19 2.29 17.68
CA ASP A 158 -16.39 1.77 18.79
C ASP A 158 -15.05 2.52 18.92
N VAL A 159 -14.56 3.12 17.82
CA VAL A 159 -13.27 3.83 17.79
C VAL A 159 -13.43 5.35 17.80
N LEU A 160 -14.32 5.90 16.96
CA LEU A 160 -14.67 7.32 16.91
C LEU A 160 -15.74 7.56 17.95
N ASP A 161 -15.36 8.11 19.10
CA ASP A 161 -16.33 8.57 20.10
C ASP A 161 -17.28 9.59 19.44
N ASP A 162 -18.57 9.54 19.80
CA ASP A 162 -19.56 10.54 19.39
C ASP A 162 -19.29 11.90 20.06
N SER A 163 -18.41 11.93 21.07
CA SER A 163 -17.88 13.18 21.59
C SER A 163 -16.98 13.85 20.55
N HIS A 164 -17.32 15.08 20.16
CA HIS A 164 -16.45 15.96 19.39
C HIS A 164 -15.21 16.37 20.23
N ASP A 165 -14.39 15.42 20.64
CA ASP A 165 -13.21 15.63 21.49
C ASP A 165 -12.04 16.30 20.74
N GLY A 166 -12.22 16.59 19.44
CA GLY A 166 -11.24 17.31 18.63
C GLY A 166 -10.04 16.47 18.21
N THR A 167 -10.07 15.14 18.42
CA THR A 167 -8.93 14.25 18.10
C THR A 167 -8.62 14.12 16.61
N GLY A 168 -9.57 14.45 15.72
CA GLY A 168 -9.35 14.47 14.28
C GLY A 168 -9.15 13.08 13.65
N LEU A 169 -9.57 12.01 14.33
CA LEU A 169 -9.52 10.64 13.81
C LEU A 169 -10.38 10.50 12.54
N SER A 170 -9.85 9.75 11.58
CA SER A 170 -10.51 9.42 10.33
C SER A 170 -10.98 7.97 10.31
N ALA A 171 -11.89 7.67 9.38
CA ALA A 171 -12.30 6.30 9.10
C ALA A 171 -11.11 5.41 8.67
N ASN A 172 -10.10 5.96 8.02
CA ASN A 172 -8.88 5.21 7.66
C ASN A 172 -8.07 4.84 8.89
N ASP A 173 -8.00 5.69 9.92
CA ASP A 173 -7.29 5.37 11.16
C ASP A 173 -7.97 4.21 11.89
N THR A 174 -9.31 4.20 11.92
CA THR A 174 -10.07 3.10 12.53
C THR A 174 -9.82 1.77 11.82
N LEU A 175 -9.70 1.82 10.49
CA LEU A 175 -9.46 0.65 9.66
C LEU A 175 -8.04 0.13 9.85
N LEU A 176 -7.04 1.01 9.79
CA LEU A 176 -5.64 0.66 10.03
C LEU A 176 -5.43 0.15 11.46
N ALA A 177 -6.16 0.69 12.45
CA ALA A 177 -6.05 0.25 13.84
C ALA A 177 -6.49 -1.20 14.03
N VAL A 178 -7.68 -1.58 13.54
CA VAL A 178 -8.16 -2.97 13.65
C VAL A 178 -7.30 -3.92 12.82
N PHE A 179 -6.82 -3.46 11.67
CA PHE A 179 -5.99 -4.26 10.78
C PHE A 179 -4.63 -4.54 11.41
N TRP A 180 -3.88 -3.49 11.77
CA TRP A 180 -2.55 -3.63 12.36
C TRP A 180 -2.56 -4.38 13.69
N ARG A 181 -3.52 -4.06 14.58
CA ARG A 181 -3.66 -4.75 15.86
C ARG A 181 -3.98 -6.24 15.68
N GLY A 182 -4.89 -6.59 14.78
CA GLY A 182 -5.22 -7.99 14.46
C GLY A 182 -3.99 -8.78 14.02
N LEU A 183 -3.21 -8.21 13.09
CA LEU A 183 -1.97 -8.83 12.59
C LEU A 183 -0.93 -9.01 13.71
N MET A 184 -0.72 -7.99 14.56
CA MET A 184 0.27 -8.10 15.65
C MET A 184 -0.16 -9.07 16.74
N LYS A 185 -1.44 -9.12 17.10
CA LYS A 185 -1.98 -10.12 18.04
C LYS A 185 -1.75 -11.55 17.52
N ALA A 186 -2.06 -11.77 16.25
CA ALA A 186 -1.89 -13.07 15.61
C ALA A 186 -0.42 -13.52 15.63
N ARG A 187 0.49 -12.64 15.19
CA ARG A 187 1.95 -12.89 15.19
C ARG A 187 2.51 -13.08 16.59
N TYR A 188 2.08 -12.28 17.56
CA TYR A 188 2.52 -12.38 18.95
C TYR A 188 2.14 -13.74 19.55
N LYS A 189 0.90 -14.19 19.33
CA LYS A 189 0.43 -15.51 19.78
C LYS A 189 1.19 -16.65 19.09
N ALA A 190 1.44 -16.55 17.78
CA ALA A 190 2.20 -17.56 17.04
C ALA A 190 3.65 -17.68 17.52
N ALA A 191 4.32 -16.55 17.80
CA ALA A 191 5.66 -16.55 18.38
C ALA A 191 5.70 -17.27 19.74
N ILE A 192 4.75 -17.00 20.64
CA ILE A 192 4.65 -17.69 21.92
C ILE A 192 4.36 -19.19 21.73
N ALA A 193 3.44 -19.54 20.83
CA ALA A 193 3.06 -20.93 20.56
C ALA A 193 4.23 -21.76 20.00
N SER A 194 5.13 -21.14 19.23
CA SER A 194 6.36 -21.77 18.70
C SER A 194 7.50 -21.86 19.74
N GLY A 195 7.27 -21.43 20.98
CA GLY A 195 8.25 -21.49 22.07
C GLY A 195 9.28 -20.36 22.05
N GLN A 196 9.07 -19.31 21.24
CA GLN A 196 9.91 -18.11 21.31
C GLN A 196 9.60 -17.32 22.59
N PRO A 197 10.60 -16.62 23.18
CA PRO A 197 10.34 -15.68 24.25
C PRO A 197 9.30 -14.64 23.83
N ALA A 198 8.44 -14.21 24.76
CA ALA A 198 7.50 -13.14 24.49
C ALA A 198 8.28 -11.89 24.03
N PRO A 199 7.94 -11.29 22.87
CA PRO A 199 8.66 -10.14 22.30
C PRO A 199 8.27 -8.85 23.04
N ALA A 200 8.62 -8.75 24.33
CA ALA A 200 8.19 -7.68 25.22
C ALA A 200 8.78 -6.31 24.85
N ASP A 201 10.02 -6.29 24.37
CA ASP A 201 10.75 -5.08 23.98
C ASP A 201 10.67 -4.77 22.48
N GLU A 202 10.04 -5.65 21.71
CA GLU A 202 9.92 -5.49 20.27
C GLU A 202 8.97 -4.35 19.92
N VAL A 203 9.39 -3.53 18.95
CA VAL A 203 8.57 -2.45 18.37
C VAL A 203 8.09 -2.91 17.01
N SER A 204 6.79 -2.81 16.76
CA SER A 204 6.22 -2.92 15.42
C SER A 204 6.18 -1.54 14.79
N TYR A 205 6.58 -1.46 13.52
CA TYR A 205 6.31 -0.32 12.67
C TYR A 205 5.20 -0.65 11.67
N LEU A 206 4.09 0.09 11.75
CA LEU A 206 3.12 0.16 10.66
C LEU A 206 3.61 1.18 9.65
N GLU A 207 3.75 0.75 8.40
CA GLU A 207 4.05 1.63 7.27
C GLU A 207 2.82 1.74 6.38
N SER A 208 2.24 2.94 6.30
CA SER A 208 1.08 3.23 5.44
C SER A 208 1.45 4.30 4.42
N PRO A 209 1.49 3.97 3.12
CA PRO A 209 1.67 4.97 2.07
C PRO A 209 0.59 6.04 2.09
N VAL A 210 0.98 7.28 1.79
CA VAL A 210 0.13 8.47 1.69
C VAL A 210 0.47 9.20 0.39
N ASP A 211 -0.55 9.61 -0.36
CA ASP A 211 -0.37 10.41 -1.57
C ASP A 211 0.11 11.82 -1.20
N GLY A 212 1.33 12.17 -1.61
CA GLY A 212 1.95 13.46 -1.31
C GLY A 212 1.57 14.58 -2.29
N ARG A 213 0.78 14.30 -3.33
CA ARG A 213 0.43 15.30 -4.37
C ARG A 213 -0.20 16.56 -3.81
N THR A 214 -1.14 16.40 -2.88
CA THR A 214 -1.88 17.53 -2.28
C THR A 214 -1.00 18.44 -1.43
N ASP A 215 0.05 17.87 -0.82
CA ASP A 215 0.95 18.60 0.08
C ASP A 215 2.22 19.12 -0.62
N PHE A 216 2.54 18.64 -1.83
CA PHE A 216 3.77 19.03 -2.50
C PHE A 216 3.75 20.46 -3.06
N ASP A 217 2.81 20.74 -3.97
CA ASP A 217 2.62 22.06 -4.58
C ASP A 217 1.22 22.17 -5.19
N PRO A 218 0.50 23.29 -5.00
CA PRO A 218 -0.86 23.45 -5.52
C PRO A 218 -0.94 23.50 -7.06
N GLU A 219 0.15 23.75 -7.77
CA GLU A 219 0.20 23.70 -9.24
C GLU A 219 0.48 22.28 -9.77
N LEU A 220 0.76 21.31 -8.90
CA LEU A 220 0.90 19.92 -9.33
C LEU A 220 -0.49 19.37 -9.74
N PRO A 221 -0.67 18.93 -10.99
CA PRO A 221 -1.95 18.37 -11.40
C PRO A 221 -2.22 17.06 -10.67
N SER A 222 -3.47 16.83 -10.27
CA SER A 222 -3.90 15.57 -9.66
C SER A 222 -3.70 14.36 -10.58
N SER A 223 -3.59 14.60 -11.90
CA SER A 223 -3.29 13.59 -12.91
C SER A 223 -1.79 13.25 -13.02
N TYR A 224 -0.90 13.87 -12.24
CA TYR A 224 0.53 13.55 -12.24
C TYR A 224 0.75 12.05 -12.00
N ALA A 225 1.40 11.39 -12.95
CA ALA A 225 1.50 9.94 -13.02
C ALA A 225 2.84 9.39 -12.48
N GLY A 226 3.76 10.25 -12.05
CA GLY A 226 4.99 9.82 -11.39
C GLY A 226 4.77 9.44 -9.93
N ASN A 227 5.83 8.98 -9.25
CA ASN A 227 5.77 8.73 -7.81
C ASN A 227 5.76 10.03 -7.02
N LEU A 228 4.84 10.13 -6.06
CA LEU A 228 4.88 11.12 -5.01
C LEU A 228 4.19 10.56 -3.76
N VAL A 229 4.90 9.65 -3.10
CA VAL A 229 4.42 8.90 -1.94
C VAL A 229 5.23 9.28 -0.71
N ILE A 230 4.52 9.51 0.40
CA ILE A 230 5.08 9.66 1.73
C ILE A 230 4.64 8.47 2.57
N VAL A 231 5.51 7.96 3.43
CA VAL A 231 5.20 6.83 4.31
C VAL A 231 4.82 7.35 5.68
N ASN A 232 3.59 7.07 6.13
CA ASN A 232 3.25 7.25 7.53
C ASN A 232 3.80 6.05 8.32
N LYS A 233 4.97 6.23 8.95
CA LYS A 233 5.65 5.20 9.76
C LYS A 233 5.28 5.35 11.24
N VAL A 234 4.53 4.38 11.76
CA VAL A 234 3.92 4.42 13.09
C VAL A 234 4.55 3.37 14.00
N PRO A 235 5.31 3.77 15.05
CA PRO A 235 5.86 2.84 16.02
C PRO A 235 4.87 2.54 17.15
N MET A 236 4.79 1.27 17.56
CA MET A 236 4.12 0.85 18.80
C MET A 236 4.71 -0.49 19.29
N ARG A 237 4.79 -0.70 20.61
CA ARG A 237 5.31 -1.96 21.15
C ARG A 237 4.40 -3.12 20.79
N VAL A 238 4.98 -4.25 20.39
CA VAL A 238 4.21 -5.47 20.03
C VAL A 238 3.37 -5.95 21.21
N ALA A 239 3.97 -5.99 22.41
CA ALA A 239 3.25 -6.38 23.62
C ALA A 239 2.07 -5.43 23.94
N GLU A 240 2.19 -4.14 23.60
CA GLU A 240 1.12 -3.16 23.78
C GLU A 240 0.00 -3.37 22.75
N LEU A 241 0.35 -3.62 21.48
CA LEU A 241 -0.62 -4.00 20.44
C LEU A 241 -1.31 -5.33 20.75
N ALA A 242 -0.62 -6.27 21.41
CA ALA A 242 -1.19 -7.56 21.81
C ALA A 242 -1.98 -7.49 23.12
N SER A 243 -1.84 -6.42 23.90
CA SER A 243 -2.44 -6.30 25.22
C SER A 243 -3.97 -6.13 25.15
N PRO A 244 -4.75 -6.84 25.99
CA PRO A 244 -6.18 -6.61 26.12
C PRO A 244 -6.52 -5.24 26.73
N SER A 245 -5.56 -4.55 27.37
CA SER A 245 -5.77 -3.22 27.95
C SER A 245 -5.70 -2.08 26.93
N THR A 246 -5.10 -2.34 25.77
CA THR A 246 -4.95 -1.36 24.69
C THR A 246 -6.19 -1.40 23.81
N SER A 247 -6.90 -0.29 23.67
CA SER A 247 -8.10 -0.21 22.83
C SER A 247 -7.75 0.05 21.37
N LEU A 248 -8.68 -0.26 20.45
CA LEU A 248 -8.56 0.16 19.04
C LEU A 248 -8.44 1.69 18.90
N ARG A 249 -9.03 2.45 19.83
CA ARG A 249 -8.92 3.91 19.88
C ARG A 249 -7.49 4.37 20.18
N ASP A 250 -6.81 3.72 21.12
CA ASP A 250 -5.41 4.06 21.44
C ASP A 250 -4.49 3.86 20.22
N VAL A 251 -4.67 2.74 19.52
CA VAL A 251 -3.94 2.44 18.27
C VAL A 251 -4.26 3.47 17.19
N ALA A 252 -5.54 3.82 17.00
CA ALA A 252 -5.96 4.82 16.01
C ALA A 252 -5.40 6.22 16.31
N LEU A 253 -5.35 6.61 17.59
CA LEU A 253 -4.74 7.88 18.03
C LEU A 253 -3.25 7.93 17.72
N GLN A 254 -2.52 6.82 17.94
CA GLN A 254 -1.11 6.72 17.59
C GLN A 254 -0.88 6.87 16.07
N ILE A 255 -1.74 6.25 15.26
CA ILE A 255 -1.71 6.38 13.79
C ILE A 255 -1.96 7.83 13.36
N ARG A 256 -3.00 8.47 13.92
CA ARG A 256 -3.37 9.86 13.61
C ARG A 256 -2.30 10.84 14.06
N ALA A 257 -1.68 10.63 15.22
CA ALA A 257 -0.60 11.48 15.71
C ALA A 257 0.61 11.50 14.77
N GLN A 258 0.93 10.36 14.14
CA GLN A 258 1.98 10.31 13.12
C GLN A 258 1.53 10.88 11.78
N ALA A 259 0.31 10.56 11.33
CA ALA A 259 -0.24 11.10 10.10
C ALA A 259 -0.32 12.64 10.11
N ALA A 260 -0.64 13.25 11.26
CA ALA A 260 -0.71 14.70 11.43
C ALA A 260 0.63 15.42 11.24
N LYS A 261 1.76 14.69 11.21
CA LYS A 261 3.07 15.27 10.90
C LYS A 261 3.26 15.48 9.40
N VAL A 262 2.52 14.74 8.55
CA VAL A 262 2.56 14.94 7.10
C VAL A 262 1.88 16.26 6.78
N ASN A 263 2.65 17.18 6.22
CA ASN A 263 2.22 18.51 5.83
C ASN A 263 3.13 19.02 4.70
N PRO A 264 2.79 20.14 4.03
CA PRO A 264 3.57 20.62 2.90
C PRO A 264 5.06 20.85 3.17
N GLY A 265 5.39 21.29 4.39
CA GLY A 265 6.78 21.48 4.81
C GLY A 265 7.54 20.16 4.89
N LEU A 266 6.92 19.13 5.48
CA LEU A 266 7.51 17.79 5.58
C LEU A 266 7.72 17.17 4.19
N VAL A 267 6.73 17.27 3.30
CA VAL A 267 6.83 16.70 1.94
C VAL A 267 7.96 17.38 1.14
N LYS A 268 8.11 18.71 1.27
CA LYS A 268 9.23 19.45 0.66
C LYS A 268 10.59 19.11 1.28
N ASP A 269 10.67 18.97 2.60
CA ASP A 269 11.89 18.54 3.30
C ASP A 269 12.29 17.10 2.85
N ALA A 270 11.32 16.19 2.74
CA ALA A 270 11.53 14.82 2.27
C ALA A 270 12.03 14.78 0.81
N PHE A 271 11.43 15.56 -0.09
CA PHE A 271 11.92 15.69 -1.47
C PHE A 271 13.34 16.24 -1.51
N THR A 272 13.64 17.25 -0.68
CA THR A 272 14.98 17.85 -0.58
C THR A 272 16.02 16.81 -0.12
N LEU A 273 15.69 15.99 0.88
CA LEU A 273 16.58 14.90 1.31
C LEU A 273 16.92 13.96 0.17
N MET A 274 15.90 13.45 -0.54
CA MET A 274 16.11 12.54 -1.68
C MET A 274 16.92 13.21 -2.78
N ARG A 275 16.61 14.46 -3.13
CA ARG A 275 17.26 15.19 -4.22
C ARG A 275 18.75 15.38 -4.00
N GLU A 276 19.14 15.60 -2.74
CA GLU A 276 20.51 15.88 -2.31
C GLU A 276 21.30 14.60 -1.98
N VAL A 277 20.71 13.41 -2.15
CA VAL A 277 21.45 12.14 -2.05
C VAL A 277 22.49 12.09 -3.18
N PRO A 278 23.80 12.01 -2.86
CA PRO A 278 24.84 12.02 -3.88
C PRO A 278 24.90 10.70 -4.66
N ASP A 279 24.49 9.61 -4.02
CA ASP A 279 24.54 8.25 -4.56
C ASP A 279 23.36 7.43 -4.04
N TYR A 280 22.35 7.25 -4.88
CA TYR A 280 21.13 6.51 -4.54
C TYR A 280 21.39 5.02 -4.28
N THR A 281 22.53 4.46 -4.72
CA THR A 281 22.86 3.04 -4.47
C THR A 281 23.14 2.75 -3.00
N LYS A 282 23.38 3.79 -2.19
CA LYS A 282 23.59 3.70 -0.74
C LYS A 282 22.29 3.72 0.06
N LEU A 283 21.16 4.04 -0.57
CA LEU A 283 19.88 4.05 0.12
C LEU A 283 19.44 2.62 0.41
N LYS A 284 19.25 2.33 1.69
CA LYS A 284 18.69 1.07 2.16
C LYS A 284 17.23 1.31 2.51
N LEU A 285 16.34 0.50 1.94
CA LEU A 285 14.93 0.50 2.31
C LEU A 285 14.82 0.14 3.79
N ALA A 286 14.04 0.92 4.54
CA ALA A 286 13.75 0.65 5.95
C ALA A 286 12.62 -0.39 6.11
N PHE A 287 12.24 -1.02 5.01
CA PHE A 287 11.07 -1.87 4.84
C PHE A 287 11.16 -3.19 5.60
N THR A 288 9.97 -3.75 5.80
CA THR A 288 9.67 -4.89 6.64
C THR A 288 10.25 -6.17 6.04
N ARG A 289 11.16 -6.80 6.77
CA ARG A 289 11.66 -8.14 6.46
C ARG A 289 10.54 -9.17 6.69
N LEU A 290 10.75 -10.41 6.26
CA LEU A 290 9.79 -11.50 6.56
C LEU A 290 9.78 -11.88 8.05
N ASP A 291 10.91 -11.68 8.73
CA ASP A 291 11.05 -11.76 10.18
C ASP A 291 10.63 -10.45 10.89
N GLY A 292 10.48 -10.51 12.22
CA GLY A 292 10.13 -9.36 13.05
C GLY A 292 8.63 -9.11 13.14
N PHE A 293 8.25 -7.86 13.43
CA PHE A 293 6.86 -7.41 13.70
C PHE A 293 6.40 -6.23 12.84
N ASP A 294 7.19 -5.77 11.89
CA ASP A 294 6.77 -4.68 11.01
C ASP A 294 5.75 -5.15 9.98
N VAL A 295 4.91 -4.22 9.50
CA VAL A 295 3.98 -4.48 8.41
C VAL A 295 3.73 -3.24 7.56
N MET A 296 3.65 -3.44 6.25
CA MET A 296 3.12 -2.42 5.36
C MET A 296 1.64 -2.69 5.07
N ILE A 297 0.80 -1.69 5.30
CA ILE A 297 -0.62 -1.74 4.93
C ILE A 297 -0.89 -0.64 3.89
N THR A 298 -1.11 -1.06 2.66
CA THR A 298 -1.43 -0.13 1.55
C THR A 298 -2.93 -0.04 1.37
N SER A 299 -3.47 1.17 1.42
CA SER A 299 -4.89 1.41 1.11
C SER A 299 -5.05 1.86 -0.33
N VAL A 300 -5.65 0.99 -1.16
CA VAL A 300 -6.08 1.33 -2.53
C VAL A 300 -7.59 1.57 -2.60
N LEU A 301 -8.24 1.71 -1.43
CA LEU A 301 -9.68 1.85 -1.28
C LEU A 301 -10.28 2.99 -2.11
N LEU A 302 -9.57 4.12 -2.17
CA LEU A 302 -10.02 5.37 -2.79
C LEU A 302 -9.44 5.58 -4.19
N LEU A 303 -8.74 4.58 -4.76
CA LEU A 303 -8.28 4.68 -6.14
C LEU A 303 -9.49 4.73 -7.08
N PRO A 304 -9.51 5.64 -8.08
CA PRO A 304 -10.67 5.87 -8.94
C PRO A 304 -10.78 4.82 -10.06
N LEU A 305 -10.92 3.55 -9.69
CA LEU A 305 -11.02 2.44 -10.65
C LEU A 305 -12.27 2.50 -11.53
N ASP A 306 -13.33 3.17 -11.06
CA ASP A 306 -14.54 3.45 -11.83
C ASP A 306 -14.28 4.30 -13.08
N LYS A 307 -13.12 4.99 -13.12
CA LYS A 307 -12.69 5.78 -14.27
C LYS A 307 -12.00 4.95 -15.35
N ILE A 308 -11.58 3.72 -15.04
CA ILE A 308 -11.02 2.80 -16.03
C ILE A 308 -12.20 2.15 -16.75
N ASN A 309 -12.33 2.39 -18.06
CA ASN A 309 -13.44 1.88 -18.85
C ASN A 309 -13.02 1.63 -20.30
N PHE A 310 -13.00 0.36 -20.70
CA PHE A 310 -12.61 -0.10 -22.04
C PHE A 310 -13.77 -0.14 -23.05
N GLY A 311 -14.98 0.22 -22.62
CA GLY A 311 -16.17 0.27 -23.47
C GLY A 311 -16.91 -1.05 -23.61
N ASP A 312 -18.07 -0.98 -24.26
CA ASP A 312 -19.02 -2.08 -24.44
C ASP A 312 -18.81 -2.87 -25.74
N TYR A 313 -17.84 -2.48 -26.57
CA TYR A 313 -17.58 -3.14 -27.86
C TYR A 313 -17.15 -4.61 -27.70
N VAL A 314 -16.31 -4.91 -26.70
CA VAL A 314 -15.84 -6.27 -26.38
C VAL A 314 -16.50 -6.82 -25.11
N PHE A 315 -16.81 -5.95 -24.15
CA PHE A 315 -17.18 -6.34 -22.80
C PHE A 315 -18.65 -6.05 -22.50
N SER A 316 -19.41 -7.06 -22.08
CA SER A 316 -20.84 -6.92 -21.76
C SER A 316 -21.14 -6.17 -20.46
N ASN A 317 -20.12 -5.83 -19.67
CA ASN A 317 -20.23 -5.11 -18.39
C ASN A 317 -19.85 -3.62 -18.51
N ASP A 318 -20.11 -3.02 -19.69
CA ASP A 318 -19.67 -1.67 -20.07
C ASP A 318 -18.15 -1.45 -20.05
N GLY A 319 -17.35 -2.53 -20.07
CA GLY A 319 -15.88 -2.45 -20.05
C GLY A 319 -15.29 -1.94 -18.74
N LYS A 320 -16.04 -2.00 -17.64
CA LYS A 320 -15.58 -1.58 -16.31
C LYS A 320 -14.90 -2.75 -15.58
N PRO A 321 -13.83 -2.51 -14.81
CA PRO A 321 -13.26 -3.54 -13.96
C PRO A 321 -14.25 -3.89 -12.84
N GLU A 322 -14.49 -5.19 -12.63
CA GLU A 322 -15.36 -5.68 -11.53
C GLU A 322 -14.61 -5.79 -10.20
N SER A 323 -13.29 -5.99 -10.28
CA SER A 323 -12.41 -6.11 -9.12
C SER A 323 -10.97 -5.78 -9.50
N LEU A 324 -10.19 -5.36 -8.51
CA LEU A 324 -8.74 -5.30 -8.59
C LEU A 324 -8.16 -6.28 -7.56
N ARG A 325 -7.16 -7.04 -7.99
CA ARG A 325 -6.39 -7.97 -7.18
C ARG A 325 -4.90 -7.77 -7.51
N PRO A 326 -4.04 -7.53 -6.51
CA PRO A 326 -2.60 -7.50 -6.75
C PRO A 326 -2.08 -8.91 -7.04
N LEU A 327 -0.95 -9.01 -7.73
CA LEU A 327 -0.19 -10.25 -7.82
C LEU A 327 0.65 -10.36 -6.54
N MET A 328 0.51 -11.46 -5.79
CA MET A 328 0.99 -11.57 -4.41
C MET A 328 2.14 -12.57 -4.19
N ASP A 329 2.47 -13.45 -5.13
CA ASP A 329 3.45 -14.52 -4.93
C ASP A 329 4.81 -13.96 -4.51
N ALA A 330 5.29 -12.96 -5.26
CA ALA A 330 6.56 -12.33 -4.97
C ALA A 330 6.55 -11.52 -3.66
N PHE A 331 5.42 -10.88 -3.31
CA PHE A 331 5.28 -10.22 -2.02
C PHE A 331 5.27 -11.23 -0.88
N ASN A 332 4.46 -12.29 -0.97
CA ASN A 332 4.37 -13.34 0.03
C ASN A 332 5.72 -14.05 0.29
N ALA A 333 6.58 -14.08 -0.71
CA ALA A 333 7.93 -14.64 -0.63
C ALA A 333 9.01 -13.67 -0.12
N ASN A 334 8.76 -12.36 -0.04
CA ASN A 334 9.83 -11.37 0.22
C ASN A 334 9.45 -10.23 1.17
N PHE A 335 8.15 -9.92 1.35
CA PHE A 335 7.70 -8.67 1.94
C PHE A 335 6.33 -8.78 2.63
N ARG A 336 6.23 -8.28 3.87
CA ARG A 336 4.97 -8.28 4.65
C ARG A 336 4.03 -7.14 4.24
N LEU A 337 3.37 -7.35 3.10
CA LEU A 337 2.37 -6.45 2.54
C LEU A 337 0.96 -6.95 2.82
N CYS A 338 0.13 -6.07 3.33
CA CYS A 338 -1.31 -6.23 3.40
C CYS A 338 -1.98 -5.06 2.67
N MET A 339 -3.21 -5.25 2.20
CA MET A 339 -3.91 -4.20 1.47
C MET A 339 -5.35 -4.01 1.92
N VAL A 340 -5.80 -2.76 1.92
CA VAL A 340 -7.23 -2.43 1.87
C VAL A 340 -7.62 -2.29 0.41
N LEU A 341 -8.44 -3.21 -0.08
CA LEU A 341 -8.80 -3.29 -1.49
C LEU A 341 -9.92 -2.27 -1.86
N PRO A 342 -10.08 -1.97 -3.17
CA PRO A 342 -11.05 -0.98 -3.64
C PRO A 342 -12.49 -1.33 -3.27
N MET A 343 -13.31 -0.30 -3.02
CA MET A 343 -14.74 -0.52 -2.75
C MET A 343 -15.43 -1.14 -3.96
N LYS A 344 -16.18 -2.22 -3.71
CA LYS A 344 -17.04 -2.85 -4.72
C LYS A 344 -18.42 -2.20 -4.73
N SER A 345 -19.17 -2.42 -5.82
CA SER A 345 -20.52 -1.88 -6.02
C SER A 345 -21.53 -2.31 -4.94
N HIS A 346 -21.34 -3.49 -4.35
CA HIS A 346 -22.17 -3.98 -3.23
C HIS A 346 -21.79 -3.38 -1.86
N GLY A 347 -20.77 -2.53 -1.80
CA GLY A 347 -20.29 -1.90 -0.57
C GLY A 347 -19.48 -2.84 0.35
N GLY A 348 -19.06 -2.28 1.48
CA GLY A 348 -18.14 -2.93 2.41
C GLY A 348 -16.68 -2.79 1.98
N ILE A 349 -15.78 -3.39 2.77
CA ILE A 349 -14.33 -3.25 2.61
C ILE A 349 -13.72 -4.65 2.60
N GLU A 350 -12.88 -4.93 1.60
CA GLU A 350 -12.08 -6.15 1.55
C GLU A 350 -10.66 -5.86 2.04
N LEU A 351 -10.17 -6.71 2.95
CA LEU A 351 -8.79 -6.71 3.44
C LEU A 351 -8.07 -7.89 2.81
N LEU A 352 -6.96 -7.63 2.13
CA LEU A 352 -6.00 -8.63 1.71
C LEU A 352 -4.97 -8.78 2.82
N ILE A 353 -4.95 -9.95 3.43
CA ILE A 353 -4.08 -10.28 4.56
C ILE A 353 -3.09 -11.36 4.13
N SER A 354 -1.79 -11.07 4.26
CA SER A 354 -0.72 -12.03 4.04
C SER A 354 -0.06 -12.38 5.37
N LEU A 355 -0.17 -13.65 5.76
CA LEU A 355 0.40 -14.19 6.99
C LEU A 355 0.99 -15.58 6.72
N PHE A 356 1.90 -16.01 7.59
CA PHE A 356 2.28 -17.42 7.62
C PHE A 356 1.14 -18.27 8.19
N ALA A 357 1.08 -19.56 7.85
CA ALA A 357 -0.04 -20.43 8.22
C ALA A 357 -0.32 -20.43 9.74
N ASP A 358 0.73 -20.53 10.56
CA ASP A 358 0.65 -20.46 12.02
C ASP A 358 0.11 -19.12 12.53
N GLU A 359 0.51 -18.01 11.90
CA GLU A 359 -0.01 -16.67 12.20
C GLU A 359 -1.47 -16.53 11.76
N MET A 360 -1.86 -17.08 10.60
CA MET A 360 -3.23 -17.03 10.09
C MET A 360 -4.20 -17.80 11.01
N GLU A 361 -3.80 -18.96 11.51
CA GLU A 361 -4.59 -19.71 12.50
C GLU A 361 -4.91 -18.85 13.75
N GLN A 362 -3.95 -18.08 14.23
CA GLN A 362 -4.15 -17.17 15.37
C GLN A 362 -5.08 -16.00 15.04
N LEU A 363 -5.04 -15.49 13.81
CA LEU A 363 -5.94 -14.42 13.36
C LEU A 363 -7.39 -14.92 13.23
N LEU A 364 -7.58 -16.11 12.66
CA LEU A 364 -8.90 -16.75 12.52
C LEU A 364 -9.55 -17.04 13.89
N ALA A 365 -8.74 -17.32 14.91
CA ALA A 365 -9.19 -17.51 16.28
C ALA A 365 -9.35 -16.20 17.08
N ASP A 366 -9.04 -15.02 16.51
CA ASP A 366 -9.10 -13.76 17.25
C ASP A 366 -10.51 -13.18 17.29
N GLU A 367 -11.15 -13.29 18.46
CA GLU A 367 -12.53 -12.84 18.66
C GLU A 367 -12.71 -11.33 18.43
N GLU A 368 -11.74 -10.49 18.78
CA GLU A 368 -11.82 -9.03 18.58
C GLU A 368 -11.80 -8.68 17.09
N PHE A 369 -10.94 -9.33 16.31
CA PHE A 369 -10.88 -9.14 14.86
C PHE A 369 -12.16 -9.67 14.18
N ALA A 370 -12.62 -10.85 14.58
CA ALA A 370 -13.84 -11.48 14.07
C ALA A 370 -15.12 -10.68 14.34
N MET A 371 -15.13 -9.76 15.31
CA MET A 371 -16.25 -8.84 15.52
C MET A 371 -16.51 -7.91 14.33
N TYR A 372 -15.49 -7.64 13.50
CA TYR A 372 -15.56 -6.65 12.43
C TYR A 372 -15.33 -7.27 11.05
N ALA A 373 -14.39 -8.21 10.93
CA ALA A 373 -13.97 -8.78 9.66
C ALA A 373 -14.24 -10.29 9.59
N ALA A 374 -14.89 -10.75 8.53
CA ALA A 374 -15.17 -12.16 8.28
C ALA A 374 -14.23 -12.73 7.21
N PHE A 375 -13.68 -13.92 7.45
CA PHE A 375 -12.89 -14.65 6.46
C PHE A 375 -13.75 -15.00 5.23
N CYS A 376 -13.20 -14.83 4.03
CA CYS A 376 -13.90 -15.12 2.77
C CYS A 376 -13.26 -16.27 1.98
N CYS A 377 -11.97 -16.14 1.65
CA CYS A 377 -11.24 -17.10 0.80
C CYS A 377 -9.73 -16.91 0.95
N HIS A 378 -8.96 -17.86 0.42
CA HIS A 378 -7.49 -17.82 0.35
C HIS A 378 -7.02 -17.24 -0.98
#